data_AF-A0AAX2I7P0-F1
#
_entry.id   AF-A0AAX2I7P0-F1
#
_cell.length_a   1.000
_cell.length_b   1.000
_cell.length_c   1.000
_cell.angle_alpha   90.00
_cell.angle_beta   90.00
_cell.angle_gamma   90.00
#
_symmetry.space_group_name_H-M   'P 1'
#
loop_
_entity.id
_entity.type
_entity.pdbx_description
1 polymer ?
#
loop_
_entity_poly.entity_id
_entity_poly.type
_entity_poly.pdbx_seq_one_letter_code
_entity_poly.pdbx_strand_id
1 'polypeptide(L)'
;MKKAILTLFLLLSLQSCLQKKETMITQNPNITADNLVEEIAKQVKHYPSEKVYKIRYSNDNCYFEMFVDGIRVHKLFVRGGSTAVEVSNLLFHSGKHTISYKMYPLYTLEEEGKIVKQNTLVDKSYVTLEVCSYDLKNEEAEDISYAEYATPNIATKNAQGDTIYKFAGAGKTYYEGSFEVELDVPYQLQPPFATAQDLRKMDQKLLMTKLLAKYKEVWQIYKNRELDNIARLEFDNLKHYAISNYETKETIAEDWEVFYNVFKSNNTLEMQPLENYKLEFFADGKLVALMLDTKDNRFRGNTALWAKVDYEGGIRPLFLNKYFYIPQGETEFKVY
;
A
#
# COMPACT_ATOMS: atom_id res chain seq x y z
N MET A 1 -0.88 26.51 73.53
CA MET A 1 -1.33 26.81 72.15
C MET A 1 -0.12 26.84 71.22
N LYS A 2 -0.27 26.20 70.05
CA LYS A 2 0.58 26.26 68.86
C LYS A 2 1.95 25.58 68.93
N LYS A 3 2.03 24.39 68.31
CA LYS A 3 3.06 24.00 67.32
C LYS A 3 2.74 22.57 66.85
N ALA A 4 1.99 22.47 65.76
CA ALA A 4 1.73 21.19 65.08
C ALA A 4 1.48 21.45 63.59
N ILE A 5 2.54 21.71 62.83
CA ILE A 5 2.52 21.62 61.36
C ILE A 5 3.94 21.20 60.93
N LEU A 6 4.23 19.89 60.98
CA LEU A 6 5.41 19.35 60.29
C LEU A 6 5.25 17.85 59.98
N THR A 7 4.15 17.46 59.34
CA THR A 7 4.00 16.09 58.81
C THR A 7 2.87 16.04 57.77
N LEU A 8 3.02 16.79 56.67
CA LEU A 8 2.15 16.65 55.50
C LEU A 8 2.90 17.01 54.21
N PHE A 9 4.03 16.35 53.96
CA PHE A 9 4.77 16.51 52.70
C PHE A 9 5.31 15.20 52.11
N LEU A 10 4.78 14.04 52.51
CA LEU A 10 5.31 12.74 52.07
C LEU A 10 4.28 11.73 51.54
N LEU A 11 3.11 12.17 51.07
CA LEU A 11 2.05 11.25 50.63
C LEU A 11 1.37 11.58 49.28
N LEU A 12 1.94 12.45 48.45
CA LEU A 12 1.38 12.76 47.12
C LEU A 12 2.30 12.45 45.94
N SER A 13 3.41 11.74 46.13
CA SER A 13 4.35 11.41 45.05
C SER A 13 4.19 9.99 44.46
N LEU A 14 3.05 9.32 44.66
CA LEU A 14 2.84 7.93 44.20
C LEU A 14 1.52 7.70 43.44
N GLN A 15 1.11 8.63 42.57
CA GLN A 15 0.02 8.38 41.60
C GLN A 15 0.31 8.83 40.17
N SER A 16 1.57 8.75 39.73
CA SER A 16 1.85 8.48 38.31
C SER A 16 2.37 7.06 38.19
N CYS A 17 1.48 6.09 38.44
CA CYS A 17 1.65 4.78 37.83
C CYS A 17 1.69 5.04 36.32
N LEU A 18 2.91 4.95 35.78
CA LEU A 18 3.20 4.80 34.37
C LEU A 18 2.67 3.41 33.93
N GLN A 19 1.36 3.17 34.07
CA GLN A 19 0.72 2.08 33.35
C GLN A 19 0.68 2.53 31.90
N LYS A 20 1.57 1.97 31.09
CA LYS A 20 1.52 2.01 29.63
C LYS A 20 0.09 1.58 29.26
N LYS A 21 -0.80 2.54 29.02
CA LYS A 21 -2.16 2.26 28.56
C LYS A 21 -1.97 1.71 27.16
N GLU A 22 -2.00 0.38 27.02
CA GLU A 22 -1.91 -0.25 25.71
C GLU A 22 -2.94 0.40 24.81
N THR A 23 -2.46 0.85 23.65
CA THR A 23 -3.30 1.55 22.70
C THR A 23 -4.08 0.48 21.95
N MET A 24 -5.21 0.04 22.49
CA MET A 24 -5.96 -1.09 21.97
C MET A 24 -6.60 -0.76 20.62
N ILE A 25 -6.14 -1.44 19.57
CA ILE A 25 -6.84 -1.49 18.28
C ILE A 25 -8.11 -2.33 18.46
N THR A 26 -9.27 -1.73 18.18
CA THR A 26 -10.58 -2.38 18.32
C THR A 26 -10.96 -3.26 17.14
N GLN A 27 -10.26 -3.14 16.00
CA GLN A 27 -10.45 -4.00 14.84
C GLN A 27 -9.77 -5.35 15.08
N ASN A 28 -10.35 -6.44 14.56
CA ASN A 28 -9.82 -7.80 14.71
C ASN A 28 -9.51 -8.17 16.18
N PRO A 29 -10.42 -7.93 17.16
CA PRO A 29 -10.09 -7.94 18.59
C PRO A 29 -9.61 -9.30 19.12
N ASN A 30 -9.96 -10.39 18.44
CA ASN A 30 -9.56 -11.75 18.80
C ASN A 30 -8.19 -12.15 18.25
N ILE A 31 -7.56 -11.31 17.42
CA ILE A 31 -6.26 -11.58 16.81
C ILE A 31 -5.14 -11.11 17.74
N THR A 32 -4.11 -11.94 17.85
CA THR A 32 -2.84 -11.73 18.55
C THR A 32 -1.69 -12.11 17.64
N ALA A 33 -0.47 -11.77 18.02
CA ALA A 33 0.71 -12.16 17.25
C ALA A 33 0.90 -13.69 17.17
N ASP A 34 0.40 -14.42 18.17
CA ASP A 34 0.56 -15.87 18.28
C ASP A 34 -0.50 -16.67 17.51
N ASN A 35 -1.73 -16.12 17.34
CA ASN A 35 -2.82 -16.84 16.67
C ASN A 35 -3.06 -16.42 15.21
N LEU A 36 -2.47 -15.31 14.75
CA LEU A 36 -2.72 -14.73 13.44
C LEU A 36 -2.56 -15.76 12.30
N VAL A 37 -1.47 -16.52 12.29
CA VAL A 37 -1.20 -17.54 11.27
C VAL A 37 -2.28 -18.62 11.25
N GLU A 38 -2.66 -19.12 12.42
CA GLU A 38 -3.68 -20.16 12.56
C GLU A 38 -5.07 -19.67 12.11
N GLU A 39 -5.44 -18.44 12.48
CA GLU A 39 -6.73 -17.86 12.11
C GLU A 39 -6.83 -17.54 10.61
N ILE A 40 -5.71 -17.22 9.95
CA ILE A 40 -5.67 -17.04 8.50
C ILE A 40 -5.73 -18.40 7.79
N ALA A 41 -4.89 -19.37 8.21
CA ALA A 41 -4.80 -20.67 7.55
C ALA A 41 -6.15 -21.43 7.54
N LYS A 42 -6.97 -21.29 8.59
CA LYS A 42 -8.34 -21.85 8.65
C LYS A 42 -9.28 -21.34 7.55
N GLN A 43 -9.00 -20.18 6.98
CA GLN A 43 -9.84 -19.53 5.98
C GLN A 43 -9.38 -19.80 4.55
N VAL A 44 -8.13 -20.25 4.35
CA VAL A 44 -7.63 -20.62 3.03
C VAL A 44 -8.32 -21.91 2.57
N LYS A 45 -8.76 -21.91 1.32
CA LYS A 45 -9.37 -23.06 0.65
C LYS A 45 -8.57 -23.39 -0.60
N HIS A 46 -8.51 -24.67 -0.91
CA HIS A 46 -7.85 -25.18 -2.12
C HIS A 46 -8.88 -25.66 -3.13
N TYR A 47 -8.51 -25.55 -4.41
CA TYR A 47 -9.42 -25.76 -5.53
C TYR A 47 -8.73 -26.59 -6.62
N PRO A 48 -9.51 -27.22 -7.54
CA PRO A 48 -8.93 -27.94 -8.67
C PRO A 48 -8.11 -27.06 -9.63
N SER A 49 -8.38 -25.75 -9.65
CA SER A 49 -7.61 -24.72 -10.37
C SER A 49 -7.39 -23.56 -9.41
N GLU A 50 -6.14 -23.13 -9.30
CA GLU A 50 -5.66 -22.12 -8.35
C GLU A 50 -4.92 -21.04 -9.13
N LYS A 51 -5.71 -20.23 -9.84
CA LYS A 51 -5.18 -19.14 -10.66
C LYS A 51 -4.68 -17.99 -9.80
N VAL A 52 -3.42 -17.61 -10.02
CA VAL A 52 -2.83 -16.38 -9.49
C VAL A 52 -2.75 -15.36 -10.61
N TYR A 53 -3.41 -14.23 -10.40
CA TYR A 53 -3.45 -13.12 -11.35
C TYR A 53 -2.27 -12.18 -11.14
N LYS A 54 -1.67 -11.75 -12.25
CA LYS A 54 -0.58 -10.78 -12.28
C LYS A 54 -0.77 -9.79 -13.41
N ILE A 55 -0.10 -8.64 -13.29
CA ILE A 55 -0.02 -7.65 -14.35
C ILE A 55 1.45 -7.54 -14.75
N ARG A 56 1.76 -8.00 -15.96
CA ARG A 56 3.04 -7.72 -16.62
C ARG A 56 3.02 -6.28 -17.08
N TYR A 57 4.13 -5.58 -16.91
CA TYR A 57 4.25 -4.21 -17.34
C TYR A 57 5.58 -3.96 -18.04
N SER A 58 5.60 -2.95 -18.91
CA SER A 58 6.82 -2.32 -19.37
C SER A 58 6.67 -0.81 -19.41
N ASN A 59 7.72 -0.05 -19.12
CA ASN A 59 7.71 1.41 -19.21
C ASN A 59 9.05 1.96 -19.70
N ASP A 60 9.01 3.11 -20.36
CA ASP A 60 10.19 3.95 -20.60
C ASP A 60 9.79 5.43 -20.68
N ASN A 61 10.79 6.30 -20.50
CA ASN A 61 10.68 7.76 -20.52
C ASN A 61 9.59 8.32 -19.59
N CYS A 62 9.20 7.56 -18.56
CA CYS A 62 8.25 7.94 -17.53
C CYS A 62 8.45 7.09 -16.27
N TYR A 63 8.00 7.64 -15.15
CA TYR A 63 7.65 6.87 -13.95
C TYR A 63 6.16 6.55 -13.98
N PHE A 64 5.72 5.52 -13.27
CA PHE A 64 4.30 5.24 -13.19
C PHE A 64 3.87 4.62 -11.85
N GLU A 65 2.57 4.74 -11.58
CA GLU A 65 1.85 4.04 -10.53
C GLU A 65 0.71 3.27 -11.19
N MET A 66 0.36 2.12 -10.61
CA MET A 66 -0.70 1.23 -11.11
C MET A 66 -1.66 0.88 -9.97
N PHE A 67 -2.93 0.74 -10.32
CA PHE A 67 -4.03 0.52 -9.39
C PHE A 67 -5.00 -0.53 -9.91
N VAL A 68 -5.54 -1.33 -9.00
CA VAL A 68 -6.67 -2.24 -9.22
C VAL A 68 -7.83 -1.73 -8.37
N ASP A 69 -8.96 -1.42 -8.99
CA ASP A 69 -10.16 -0.86 -8.33
C ASP A 69 -9.86 0.35 -7.43
N GLY A 70 -8.93 1.20 -7.90
CA GLY A 70 -8.51 2.42 -7.21
C GLY A 70 -7.61 2.19 -5.99
N ILE A 71 -7.11 0.97 -5.77
CA ILE A 71 -6.10 0.63 -4.76
C ILE A 71 -4.75 0.46 -5.44
N ARG A 72 -3.72 1.14 -4.94
CA ARG A 72 -2.38 1.12 -5.54
C ARG A 72 -1.75 -0.26 -5.35
N VAL A 73 -1.34 -0.87 -6.46
CA VAL A 73 -0.68 -2.19 -6.46
C VAL A 73 0.81 -2.08 -6.73
N HIS A 74 1.21 -1.11 -7.55
CA HIS A 74 2.61 -0.96 -7.93
C HIS A 74 2.97 0.49 -8.19
N LYS A 75 4.28 0.77 -8.08
CA LYS A 75 4.90 2.02 -8.46
C LYS A 75 6.31 1.75 -8.96
N LEU A 76 6.69 2.48 -10.00
CA LEU A 76 8.04 2.45 -10.52
C LEU A 76 8.53 3.88 -10.76
N PHE A 77 9.45 4.32 -9.91
CA PHE A 77 10.14 5.60 -10.02
C PHE A 77 11.57 5.42 -10.55
N VAL A 78 11.71 4.53 -11.54
CA VAL A 78 12.94 4.27 -12.29
C VAL A 78 12.62 4.33 -13.79
N ARG A 79 13.58 4.83 -14.59
CA ARG A 79 13.45 4.84 -16.04
C ARG A 79 13.73 3.43 -16.56
N GLY A 80 12.80 2.89 -17.33
CA GLY A 80 12.96 1.55 -17.87
C GLY A 80 12.62 0.49 -16.82
N GLY A 81 11.69 -0.39 -17.14
CA GLY A 81 11.35 -1.54 -16.32
C GLY A 81 10.45 -2.46 -17.10
N SER A 82 10.67 -3.77 -16.97
CA SER A 82 9.82 -4.80 -17.56
C SER A 82 9.79 -6.00 -16.63
N THR A 83 8.66 -6.26 -15.99
CA THR A 83 8.45 -7.39 -15.05
C THR A 83 6.94 -7.61 -14.84
N ALA A 84 6.54 -8.34 -13.81
CA ALA A 84 5.16 -8.51 -13.39
C ALA A 84 4.98 -8.25 -11.89
N VAL A 85 3.74 -7.94 -11.50
CA VAL A 85 3.31 -7.92 -10.10
C VAL A 85 2.06 -8.77 -9.96
N GLU A 86 2.01 -9.62 -8.95
CA GLU A 86 0.79 -10.33 -8.57
C GLU A 86 -0.22 -9.38 -7.96
N VAL A 87 -1.50 -9.59 -8.27
CA VAL A 87 -2.59 -8.67 -7.92
C VAL A 87 -3.81 -9.38 -7.34
N SER A 88 -3.78 -10.71 -7.21
CA SER A 88 -4.90 -11.53 -6.71
C SER A 88 -5.45 -11.01 -5.38
N ASN A 89 -4.59 -10.51 -4.50
CA ASN A 89 -4.96 -10.00 -3.18
C ASN A 89 -5.83 -8.73 -3.21
N LEU A 90 -6.00 -8.11 -4.38
CA LEU A 90 -6.89 -6.98 -4.62
C LEU A 90 -8.15 -7.37 -5.41
N LEU A 91 -8.25 -8.61 -5.88
CA LEU A 91 -9.41 -9.14 -6.63
C LEU A 91 -10.41 -9.77 -5.68
N PHE A 92 -11.22 -8.96 -5.00
CA PHE A 92 -12.09 -9.49 -3.93
C PHE A 92 -13.25 -10.37 -4.41
N HIS A 93 -13.57 -10.38 -5.71
CA HIS A 93 -14.69 -11.12 -6.27
C HIS A 93 -14.49 -11.36 -7.77
N SER A 94 -15.22 -12.30 -8.36
CA SER A 94 -15.29 -12.41 -9.82
C SER A 94 -16.05 -11.23 -10.43
N GLY A 95 -15.78 -10.96 -11.70
CA GLY A 95 -16.47 -9.98 -12.52
C GLY A 95 -15.54 -8.86 -12.96
N LYS A 96 -16.12 -7.67 -13.08
CA LYS A 96 -15.48 -6.53 -13.73
C LYS A 96 -14.57 -5.78 -12.75
N HIS A 97 -13.32 -5.61 -13.15
CA HIS A 97 -12.31 -4.82 -12.43
C HIS A 97 -11.80 -3.68 -13.31
N THR A 98 -11.41 -2.58 -12.66
CA THR A 98 -10.76 -1.44 -13.33
C THR A 98 -9.27 -1.45 -13.03
N ILE A 99 -8.47 -1.58 -14.08
CA ILE A 99 -7.03 -1.35 -14.01
C ILE A 99 -6.78 0.09 -14.43
N SER A 100 -6.08 0.85 -13.59
CA SER A 100 -5.72 2.24 -13.90
C SER A 100 -4.25 2.51 -13.60
N TYR A 101 -3.72 3.52 -14.27
CA TYR A 101 -2.33 3.90 -14.12
C TYR A 101 -2.17 5.42 -14.18
N LYS A 102 -1.11 5.90 -13.52
CA LYS A 102 -0.72 7.30 -13.52
C LYS A 102 0.75 7.44 -13.88
N MET A 103 1.03 8.13 -14.97
CA MET A 103 2.37 8.39 -15.46
C MET A 103 2.86 9.74 -14.99
N TYR A 104 4.17 9.81 -14.72
CA TYR A 104 4.88 11.02 -14.38
C TYR A 104 6.15 11.14 -15.23
N PRO A 105 6.61 12.37 -15.51
CA PRO A 105 7.86 12.56 -16.21
C PRO A 105 9.05 12.17 -15.30
N LEU A 106 10.23 12.02 -15.89
CA LEU A 106 11.42 11.58 -15.16
C LEU A 106 12.03 12.65 -14.24
N TYR A 107 11.57 13.90 -14.35
CA TYR A 107 11.99 15.10 -13.62
C TYR A 107 13.47 15.44 -13.78
N THR A 108 14.36 14.62 -13.23
CA THR A 108 15.82 14.80 -13.25
C THR A 108 16.47 13.47 -13.58
N LEU A 109 17.26 13.46 -14.65
CA LEU A 109 18.03 12.33 -15.11
C LEU A 109 19.50 12.70 -15.13
N GLU A 110 20.36 11.74 -14.83
CA GLU A 110 21.78 11.83 -15.13
C GLU A 110 22.04 10.95 -16.36
N GLU A 111 22.45 11.57 -17.46
CA GLU A 111 22.83 10.89 -18.70
C GLU A 111 24.23 11.34 -19.08
N GLU A 112 25.17 10.39 -19.21
CA GLU A 112 26.55 10.67 -19.64
C GLU A 112 27.23 11.79 -18.81
N GLY A 113 26.97 11.83 -17.50
CA GLY A 113 27.50 12.85 -16.59
C GLY A 113 26.83 14.23 -16.71
N LYS A 114 25.71 14.34 -17.43
CA LYS A 114 24.91 15.56 -17.54
C LYS A 114 23.56 15.38 -16.88
N ILE A 115 23.15 16.41 -16.14
CA ILE A 115 21.81 16.48 -15.55
C ILE A 115 20.82 16.99 -16.60
N VAL A 116 19.90 16.14 -17.02
CA VAL A 116 18.80 16.48 -17.93
C VAL A 116 17.52 16.67 -17.10
N LYS A 117 16.81 17.78 -17.33
CA LYS A 117 15.50 18.01 -16.73
C LYS A 117 14.38 17.64 -17.69
N GLN A 118 13.55 16.68 -17.29
CA GLN A 118 12.36 16.27 -18.03
C GLN A 118 11.13 16.51 -17.14
N ASN A 119 10.54 17.71 -17.19
CA ASN A 119 9.39 18.06 -16.35
C ASN A 119 8.03 17.72 -16.99
N THR A 120 8.04 17.17 -18.20
CA THR A 120 6.86 16.75 -18.94
C THR A 120 7.08 15.39 -19.59
N LEU A 121 6.00 14.64 -19.82
CA LEU A 121 6.03 13.41 -20.60
C LEU A 121 6.47 13.75 -22.04
N VAL A 122 7.17 12.82 -22.69
CA VAL A 122 7.76 13.03 -24.02
C VAL A 122 7.09 12.13 -25.06
N ASP A 123 7.36 12.38 -26.34
CA ASP A 123 6.79 11.63 -27.47
C ASP A 123 6.97 10.11 -27.35
N LYS A 124 8.03 9.65 -26.68
CA LYS A 124 8.38 8.24 -26.47
C LYS A 124 8.07 7.72 -25.04
N SER A 125 7.36 8.49 -24.22
CA SER A 125 6.88 7.98 -22.92
C SER A 125 5.84 6.91 -23.15
N TYR A 126 5.99 5.75 -22.51
CA TYR A 126 5.00 4.69 -22.62
C TYR A 126 4.89 3.87 -21.33
N VAL A 127 3.72 3.26 -21.16
CA VAL A 127 3.47 2.13 -20.29
C VAL A 127 2.68 1.10 -21.08
N THR A 128 3.08 -0.17 -21.03
CA THR A 128 2.29 -1.30 -21.48
C THR A 128 1.92 -2.16 -20.27
N LEU A 129 0.70 -2.69 -20.27
CA LEU A 129 0.15 -3.54 -19.21
C LEU A 129 -0.49 -4.77 -19.85
N GLU A 130 -0.21 -5.95 -19.34
CA GLU A 130 -0.88 -7.19 -19.72
C GLU A 130 -1.40 -7.86 -18.44
N VAL A 131 -2.71 -8.06 -18.35
CA VAL A 131 -3.35 -8.81 -17.27
C VAL A 131 -3.32 -10.28 -17.65
N CYS A 132 -2.64 -11.09 -16.85
CA CYS A 132 -2.52 -12.52 -17.08
C CYS A 132 -2.64 -13.33 -15.80
N SER A 133 -2.79 -14.66 -15.92
CA SER A 133 -2.76 -15.57 -14.79
C SER A 133 -1.98 -16.83 -15.11
N TYR A 134 -1.42 -17.46 -14.08
CA TYR A 134 -0.91 -18.83 -14.13
C TYR A 134 -1.64 -19.67 -13.08
N ASP A 135 -1.69 -20.99 -13.27
CA ASP A 135 -2.39 -21.91 -12.38
C ASP A 135 -1.39 -22.74 -11.57
N LEU A 136 -1.45 -22.65 -10.23
CA LEU A 136 -0.60 -23.43 -9.34
C LEU A 136 -0.84 -24.95 -9.45
N LYS A 137 -1.99 -25.37 -9.99
CA LYS A 137 -2.28 -26.79 -10.25
C LYS A 137 -1.83 -27.27 -11.64
N ASN A 138 -1.30 -26.38 -12.46
CA ASN A 138 -0.85 -26.69 -13.82
C ASN A 138 0.36 -25.82 -14.24
N GLU A 139 1.49 -26.02 -13.57
CA GLU A 139 2.70 -25.19 -13.73
C GLU A 139 3.30 -25.21 -15.14
N GLU A 140 3.04 -26.25 -15.94
CA GLU A 140 3.55 -26.36 -17.32
C GLU A 140 2.68 -25.60 -18.34
N ALA A 141 1.50 -25.13 -17.93
CA ALA A 141 0.63 -24.36 -18.82
C ALA A 141 1.16 -22.95 -19.07
N GLU A 142 0.95 -22.45 -20.28
CA GLU A 142 1.19 -21.05 -20.59
C GLU A 142 0.26 -20.14 -19.79
N ASP A 143 0.75 -18.95 -19.44
CA ASP A 143 -0.06 -17.90 -18.83
C ASP A 143 -1.27 -17.58 -19.72
N ILE A 144 -2.44 -17.44 -19.11
CA ILE A 144 -3.65 -16.98 -19.79
C ILE A 144 -3.64 -15.46 -19.83
N SER A 145 -3.70 -14.86 -21.01
CA SER A 145 -3.83 -13.41 -21.20
C SER A 145 -5.30 -13.00 -21.27
N TYR A 146 -5.68 -11.97 -20.50
CA TYR A 146 -7.06 -11.47 -20.39
C TYR A 146 -7.24 -10.11 -21.06
N ALA A 147 -6.23 -9.25 -20.95
CA ALA A 147 -6.26 -7.92 -21.53
C ALA A 147 -4.84 -7.39 -21.72
N GLU A 148 -4.58 -6.78 -22.87
CA GLU A 148 -3.38 -6.01 -23.15
C GLU A 148 -3.75 -4.55 -23.36
N TYR A 149 -2.91 -3.68 -22.82
CA TYR A 149 -3.09 -2.24 -22.92
C TYR A 149 -1.74 -1.56 -23.16
N ALA A 150 -1.74 -0.58 -24.07
CA ALA A 150 -0.63 0.32 -24.27
C ALA A 150 -1.11 1.77 -24.20
N THR A 151 -0.27 2.66 -23.68
CA THR A 151 -0.54 4.10 -23.72
C THR A 151 -0.90 4.57 -25.13
N PRO A 152 -1.92 5.44 -25.29
CA PRO A 152 -2.41 5.82 -26.61
C PRO A 152 -1.39 6.65 -27.38
N ASN A 153 -1.28 6.38 -28.68
CA ASN A 153 -0.39 7.10 -29.59
C ASN A 153 -1.16 7.85 -30.68
N ILE A 154 -0.61 8.99 -31.12
CA ILE A 154 -1.09 9.80 -32.23
C ILE A 154 -0.12 9.63 -33.40
N ALA A 155 -0.64 9.28 -34.57
CA ALA A 155 0.14 9.21 -35.80
C ALA A 155 0.41 10.62 -36.35
N THR A 156 1.66 10.89 -36.72
CA THR A 156 2.09 12.14 -37.38
C THR A 156 3.13 11.87 -38.45
N LYS A 157 3.37 12.83 -39.34
CA LYS A 157 4.39 12.73 -40.39
C LYS A 157 5.70 13.37 -39.95
N ASN A 158 6.83 12.71 -40.18
CA ASN A 158 8.16 13.32 -40.00
C ASN A 158 8.52 14.21 -41.21
N ALA A 159 9.69 14.83 -41.20
CA ALA A 159 10.16 15.70 -42.29
C ALA A 159 10.34 14.96 -43.63
N GLN A 160 10.48 13.63 -43.60
CA GLN A 160 10.63 12.74 -44.75
C GLN A 160 9.29 12.19 -45.28
N GLY A 161 8.17 12.47 -44.59
CA GLY A 161 6.85 11.97 -44.95
C GLY A 161 6.50 10.58 -44.39
N ASP A 162 7.34 10.00 -43.54
CA ASP A 162 7.07 8.74 -42.84
C ASP A 162 6.08 8.95 -41.70
N THR A 163 5.23 7.96 -41.46
CA THR A 163 4.35 7.96 -40.28
C THR A 163 5.17 7.58 -39.04
N ILE A 164 5.16 8.45 -38.04
CA ILE A 164 5.69 8.20 -36.70
C ILE A 164 4.56 8.27 -35.68
N TYR A 165 4.70 7.53 -34.58
CA TYR A 165 3.73 7.51 -33.48
C TYR A 165 4.30 8.25 -32.28
N LYS A 166 3.52 9.19 -31.74
CA LYS A 166 3.85 9.96 -30.54
C LYS A 166 2.84 9.67 -29.46
N PHE A 167 3.30 9.51 -28.23
CA PHE A 167 2.42 9.37 -27.08
C PHE A 167 1.45 10.57 -26.99
N ALA A 168 0.16 10.28 -26.89
CA ALA A 168 -0.90 11.30 -26.86
C ALA A 168 -0.83 12.21 -25.62
N GLY A 169 -0.15 11.78 -24.55
CA GLY A 169 0.07 12.57 -23.34
C GLY A 169 1.38 13.35 -23.34
N ALA A 170 2.14 13.40 -24.44
CA ALA A 170 3.37 14.19 -24.52
C ALA A 170 3.10 15.67 -24.18
N GLY A 171 4.03 16.30 -23.46
CA GLY A 171 3.92 17.67 -22.95
C GLY A 171 3.16 17.81 -21.63
N LYS A 172 2.47 16.78 -21.14
CA LYS A 172 1.76 16.84 -19.84
C LYS A 172 2.72 16.60 -18.67
N THR A 173 2.42 17.19 -17.51
CA THR A 173 3.16 16.95 -16.25
C THR A 173 2.74 15.66 -15.54
N TYR A 174 1.62 15.07 -15.95
CA TYR A 174 1.18 13.71 -15.61
C TYR A 174 0.16 13.23 -16.65
N TYR A 175 -0.07 11.93 -16.72
CA TYR A 175 -1.12 11.32 -17.55
C TYR A 175 -1.80 10.20 -16.77
N GLU A 176 -3.11 10.09 -16.89
CA GLU A 176 -3.89 9.01 -16.27
C GLU A 176 -4.65 8.26 -17.35
N GLY A 177 -4.72 6.94 -17.21
CA GLY A 177 -5.50 6.07 -18.08
C GLY A 177 -6.04 4.88 -17.32
N SER A 178 -7.05 4.24 -17.90
CA SER A 178 -7.67 3.04 -17.33
C SER A 178 -8.26 2.17 -18.42
N PHE A 179 -8.44 0.90 -18.10
CA PHE A 179 -9.20 -0.06 -18.89
C PHE A 179 -9.89 -1.04 -17.93
N GLU A 180 -10.91 -1.72 -18.44
CA GLU A 180 -11.70 -2.66 -17.66
C GLU A 180 -11.41 -4.08 -18.15
N VAL A 181 -11.41 -5.03 -17.22
CA VAL A 181 -11.18 -6.45 -17.51
C VAL A 181 -12.14 -7.28 -16.66
N GLU A 182 -12.62 -8.39 -17.21
CA GLU A 182 -13.46 -9.35 -16.48
C GLU A 182 -12.60 -10.54 -16.06
N LEU A 183 -12.54 -10.81 -14.75
CA LEU A 183 -11.71 -11.85 -14.16
C LEU A 183 -12.58 -12.78 -13.30
N ASP A 184 -12.15 -14.03 -13.15
CA ASP A 184 -12.87 -15.03 -12.37
C ASP A 184 -11.99 -15.61 -11.27
N VAL A 185 -12.46 -15.57 -10.03
CA VAL A 185 -11.77 -16.09 -8.85
C VAL A 185 -12.66 -17.10 -8.11
N PRO A 186 -12.10 -18.20 -7.57
CA PRO A 186 -12.89 -19.23 -6.89
C PRO A 186 -13.28 -18.87 -5.44
N TYR A 187 -12.99 -17.65 -5.02
CA TYR A 187 -13.25 -17.11 -3.69
C TYR A 187 -14.06 -15.82 -3.76
N GLN A 188 -14.70 -15.49 -2.64
CA GLN A 188 -15.39 -14.23 -2.44
C GLN A 188 -14.85 -13.62 -1.16
N LEU A 189 -14.00 -12.60 -1.31
CA LEU A 189 -13.54 -11.77 -0.23
C LEU A 189 -14.49 -10.57 -0.07
N GLN A 190 -14.60 -10.08 1.16
CA GLN A 190 -15.31 -8.85 1.47
C GLN A 190 -14.29 -7.89 2.07
N PRO A 191 -13.79 -6.90 1.30
CA PRO A 191 -12.84 -5.96 1.85
C PRO A 191 -13.51 -5.19 2.99
N PRO A 192 -12.81 -4.93 4.11
CA PRO A 192 -13.44 -4.35 5.29
C PRO A 192 -13.95 -2.91 5.05
N PHE A 193 -13.48 -2.26 3.99
CA PHE A 193 -13.93 -0.95 3.52
C PHE A 193 -15.00 -1.03 2.40
N ALA A 194 -15.54 -2.20 2.03
CA ALA A 194 -16.54 -2.34 0.96
C ALA A 194 -17.73 -1.39 1.16
N THR A 195 -18.20 -1.32 2.40
CA THR A 195 -19.28 -0.46 2.88
C THR A 195 -18.76 0.76 3.66
N ALA A 196 -17.53 1.22 3.43
CA ALA A 196 -17.04 2.43 4.07
C ALA A 196 -17.71 3.68 3.49
N GLN A 197 -17.70 4.74 4.31
CA GLN A 197 -18.17 6.07 3.91
C GLN A 197 -17.26 6.66 2.84
N ASP A 198 -17.82 7.48 1.94
CA ASP A 198 -17.04 8.31 1.04
C ASP A 198 -16.47 9.51 1.82
N LEU A 199 -15.19 9.42 2.17
CA LEU A 199 -14.49 10.40 2.99
C LEU A 199 -14.31 11.75 2.30
N ARG A 200 -14.50 11.83 0.97
CA ARG A 200 -14.49 13.10 0.22
C ARG A 200 -15.69 13.98 0.59
N LYS A 201 -16.74 13.38 1.15
CA LYS A 201 -17.96 14.08 1.60
C LYS A 201 -17.86 14.57 3.05
N MET A 202 -16.79 14.20 3.77
CA MET A 202 -16.54 14.69 5.12
C MET A 202 -15.94 16.10 5.10
N ASP A 203 -16.24 16.92 6.10
CA ASP A 203 -15.54 18.20 6.29
C ASP A 203 -14.01 17.96 6.36
N GLN A 204 -13.26 18.67 5.52
CA GLN A 204 -11.83 18.40 5.34
C GLN A 204 -11.02 18.64 6.62
N LYS A 205 -11.38 19.64 7.43
CA LYS A 205 -10.68 19.95 8.68
C LYS A 205 -10.95 18.87 9.73
N LEU A 206 -12.20 18.41 9.82
CA LEU A 206 -12.59 17.30 10.68
C LEU A 206 -11.89 16.00 10.25
N LEU A 207 -11.91 15.69 8.94
CA LEU A 207 -11.24 14.53 8.36
C LEU A 207 -9.76 14.50 8.75
N MET A 208 -9.04 15.59 8.47
CA MET A 208 -7.61 15.70 8.78
C MET A 208 -7.33 15.59 10.28
N THR A 209 -8.15 16.21 11.14
CA THR A 209 -7.98 16.14 12.60
C THR A 209 -8.09 14.70 13.09
N LYS A 210 -9.14 13.98 12.65
CA LYS A 210 -9.39 12.59 13.05
C LYS A 210 -8.35 11.64 12.46
N LEU A 211 -7.99 11.84 11.20
CA LEU A 211 -6.99 11.03 10.52
C LEU A 211 -5.62 11.16 11.20
N LEU A 212 -5.19 12.37 11.54
CA LEU A 212 -3.93 12.60 12.25
C LEU A 212 -3.92 11.98 13.64
N ALA A 213 -5.04 12.01 14.36
CA ALA A 213 -5.15 11.31 15.64
C ALA A 213 -4.96 9.80 15.47
N LYS A 214 -5.60 9.19 14.47
CA LYS A 214 -5.44 7.76 14.17
C LYS A 214 -4.04 7.40 13.68
N TYR A 215 -3.42 8.23 12.84
CA TYR A 215 -2.03 8.05 12.41
C TYR A 215 -1.07 8.06 13.60
N LYS A 216 -1.26 8.97 14.58
CA LYS A 216 -0.44 9.02 15.80
C LYS A 216 -0.64 7.77 16.66
N GLU A 217 -1.87 7.28 16.77
CA GLU A 217 -2.19 6.03 17.45
C GLU A 217 -1.42 4.84 16.85
N VAL A 218 -1.54 4.65 15.53
CA VAL A 218 -0.86 3.60 14.77
C VAL A 218 0.66 3.75 14.84
N TRP A 219 1.17 4.97 14.74
CA TRP A 219 2.60 5.25 14.86
C TRP A 219 3.15 4.83 16.23
N GLN A 220 2.41 5.07 17.32
CA GLN A 220 2.81 4.64 18.67
C GLN A 220 2.83 3.12 18.79
N ILE A 221 1.86 2.40 18.20
CA ILE A 221 1.82 0.93 18.19
C ILE A 221 3.10 0.34 17.61
N TYR A 222 3.51 0.82 16.42
CA TYR A 222 4.74 0.36 15.79
C TYR A 222 6.00 0.78 16.57
N LYS A 223 6.06 2.03 17.05
CA LYS A 223 7.18 2.51 17.87
C LYS A 223 7.34 1.71 19.17
N ASN A 224 6.23 1.42 19.84
CA ASN A 224 6.20 0.69 21.10
C ASN A 224 6.32 -0.83 20.92
N ARG A 225 6.33 -1.31 19.67
CA ARG A 225 6.39 -2.72 19.29
C ARG A 225 5.27 -3.52 19.94
N GLU A 226 4.05 -2.99 19.89
CA GLU A 226 2.86 -3.63 20.45
C GLU A 226 2.41 -4.78 19.53
N LEU A 227 3.08 -5.93 19.65
CA LEU A 227 3.02 -7.04 18.68
C LEU A 227 1.59 -7.52 18.39
N ASP A 228 0.72 -7.61 19.40
CA ASP A 228 -0.68 -7.98 19.20
C ASP A 228 -1.47 -6.92 18.43
N ASN A 229 -1.24 -5.64 18.72
CA ASN A 229 -1.87 -4.56 17.97
C ASN A 229 -1.35 -4.51 16.52
N ILE A 230 -0.07 -4.80 16.32
CA ILE A 230 0.51 -4.95 14.97
C ILE A 230 -0.18 -6.10 14.23
N ALA A 231 -0.33 -7.27 14.85
CA ALA A 231 -1.04 -8.41 14.25
C ALA A 231 -2.47 -8.03 13.84
N ARG A 232 -3.21 -7.28 14.68
CA ARG A 232 -4.56 -6.79 14.36
C ARG A 232 -4.60 -5.83 13.16
N LEU A 233 -3.56 -5.02 12.99
CA LEU A 233 -3.40 -4.07 11.87
C LEU A 233 -2.98 -4.76 10.55
N GLU A 234 -2.28 -5.89 10.63
CA GLU A 234 -1.83 -6.66 9.45
C GLU A 234 -2.84 -7.73 9.00
N PHE A 235 -3.69 -8.21 9.91
CA PHE A 235 -4.54 -9.38 9.72
C PHE A 235 -5.33 -9.38 8.41
N ASP A 236 -6.07 -8.30 8.09
CA ASP A 236 -6.94 -8.30 6.91
C ASP A 236 -6.16 -8.34 5.59
N ASN A 237 -5.02 -7.65 5.50
CA ASN A 237 -4.20 -7.65 4.30
C ASN A 237 -3.53 -9.01 4.09
N LEU A 238 -2.89 -9.56 5.14
CA LEU A 238 -2.27 -10.88 5.06
C LEU A 238 -3.30 -11.99 4.80
N LYS A 239 -4.50 -11.89 5.38
CA LYS A 239 -5.61 -12.80 5.11
C LYS A 239 -6.05 -12.76 3.65
N HIS A 240 -6.19 -11.56 3.07
CA HIS A 240 -6.56 -11.43 1.66
C HIS A 240 -5.49 -12.02 0.75
N TYR A 241 -4.21 -11.73 1.02
CA TYR A 241 -3.08 -12.32 0.31
C TYR A 241 -3.09 -13.85 0.39
N ALA A 242 -3.17 -14.41 1.60
CA ALA A 242 -3.13 -15.85 1.81
C ALA A 242 -4.29 -16.59 1.12
N ILE A 243 -5.51 -16.04 1.19
CA ILE A 243 -6.67 -16.64 0.52
C ILE A 243 -6.54 -16.51 -1.00
N SER A 244 -6.09 -15.35 -1.50
CA SER A 244 -6.04 -15.09 -2.94
C SER A 244 -4.91 -15.83 -3.67
N ASN A 245 -3.88 -16.21 -2.93
CA ASN A 245 -2.70 -16.93 -3.40
C ASN A 245 -2.70 -18.40 -3.01
N TYR A 246 -3.75 -18.87 -2.32
CA TYR A 246 -3.89 -20.27 -1.88
C TYR A 246 -2.71 -20.73 -1.01
N GLU A 247 -2.27 -19.84 -0.11
CA GLU A 247 -1.05 -20.07 0.66
C GLU A 247 -1.19 -21.19 1.67
N THR A 248 -0.10 -21.92 1.87
CA THR A 248 -0.02 -22.91 2.94
C THR A 248 0.17 -22.23 4.29
N LYS A 249 -0.14 -22.95 5.37
CA LYS A 249 0.11 -22.45 6.72
C LYS A 249 1.59 -22.13 6.94
N GLU A 250 2.47 -22.93 6.35
CA GLU A 250 3.92 -22.77 6.41
C GLU A 250 4.35 -21.45 5.76
N THR A 251 3.88 -21.14 4.53
CA THR A 251 4.19 -19.87 3.88
C THR A 251 3.65 -18.67 4.69
N ILE A 252 2.41 -18.76 5.19
CA ILE A 252 1.82 -17.70 6.04
C ILE A 252 2.67 -17.49 7.31
N ALA A 253 3.21 -18.56 7.90
CA ALA A 253 4.07 -18.49 9.07
C ALA A 253 5.40 -17.80 8.75
N GLU A 254 6.04 -18.15 7.63
CA GLU A 254 7.29 -17.56 7.17
C GLU A 254 7.14 -16.05 6.89
N ASP A 255 6.11 -15.67 6.13
CA ASP A 255 5.80 -14.28 5.82
C ASP A 255 5.54 -13.45 7.10
N TRP A 256 4.72 -14.00 8.01
CA TRP A 256 4.47 -13.36 9.30
C TRP A 256 5.73 -13.26 10.14
N GLU A 257 6.54 -14.31 10.22
CA GLU A 257 7.77 -14.33 11.01
C GLU A 257 8.78 -13.28 10.54
N VAL A 258 8.97 -13.13 9.22
CA VAL A 258 9.86 -12.10 8.64
C VAL A 258 9.42 -10.71 9.08
N PHE A 259 8.13 -10.38 8.94
CA PHE A 259 7.60 -9.09 9.34
C PHE A 259 7.63 -8.88 10.86
N TYR A 260 7.22 -9.89 11.62
CA TYR A 260 7.14 -9.89 13.08
C TYR A 260 8.51 -9.68 13.72
N ASN A 261 9.56 -10.31 13.20
CA ASN A 261 10.93 -10.20 13.71
C ASN A 261 11.50 -8.78 13.56
N VAL A 262 11.04 -8.00 12.57
CA VAL A 262 11.40 -6.58 12.46
C VAL A 262 11.00 -5.79 13.71
N PHE A 263 9.86 -6.11 14.33
CA PHE A 263 9.41 -5.42 15.54
C PHE A 263 9.89 -6.10 16.82
N LYS A 264 9.92 -7.43 16.85
CA LYS A 264 10.30 -8.20 18.05
C LYS A 264 11.79 -8.05 18.38
N SER A 265 12.67 -8.25 17.40
CA SER A 265 14.10 -8.47 17.67
C SER A 265 15.01 -7.41 17.06
N ASN A 266 14.59 -6.67 16.03
CA ASN A 266 15.45 -5.66 15.42
C ASN A 266 15.59 -4.42 16.33
N ASN A 267 16.77 -4.23 16.92
CA ASN A 267 17.06 -3.11 17.83
C ASN A 267 17.33 -1.77 17.10
N THR A 268 17.47 -1.79 15.78
CA THR A 268 17.74 -0.59 14.96
C THR A 268 16.47 0.09 14.44
N LEU A 269 15.30 -0.53 14.64
CA LEU A 269 14.02 0.04 14.21
C LEU A 269 13.80 1.42 14.82
N GLU A 270 13.69 2.41 13.95
CA GLU A 270 13.50 3.82 14.31
C GLU A 270 12.33 4.41 13.50
N MET A 271 11.15 4.46 14.13
CA MET A 271 9.98 5.14 13.55
C MET A 271 10.28 6.62 13.27
N GLN A 272 9.99 7.07 12.05
CA GLN A 272 10.28 8.44 11.63
C GLN A 272 9.09 9.38 11.91
N PRO A 273 9.33 10.69 12.09
CA PRO A 273 8.26 11.66 12.34
C PRO A 273 7.21 11.70 11.23
N LEU A 274 5.95 11.95 11.60
CA LEU A 274 4.85 12.18 10.67
C LEU A 274 4.92 13.62 10.13
N GLU A 275 5.69 13.82 9.06
CA GLU A 275 5.97 15.12 8.46
C GLU A 275 5.93 15.06 6.93
N ASN A 276 5.79 16.24 6.28
CA ASN A 276 5.85 16.40 4.81
C ASN A 276 4.96 15.42 4.04
N TYR A 277 3.66 15.47 4.32
CA TYR A 277 2.67 14.59 3.71
C TYR A 277 1.56 15.36 3.01
N LYS A 278 0.91 14.68 2.08
CA LYS A 278 -0.31 15.10 1.39
C LYS A 278 -1.42 14.08 1.59
N LEU A 279 -2.66 14.55 1.62
CA LEU A 279 -3.84 13.71 1.68
C LEU A 279 -4.13 13.11 0.29
N GLU A 280 -4.27 11.80 0.20
CA GLU A 280 -4.75 11.12 -1.01
C GLU A 280 -5.91 10.18 -0.68
N PHE A 281 -6.85 10.06 -1.62
CA PHE A 281 -8.02 9.19 -1.55
C PHE A 281 -7.86 8.00 -2.50
N PHE A 282 -8.35 6.84 -2.08
CA PHE A 282 -8.28 5.56 -2.80
C PHE A 282 -9.64 4.86 -2.75
N ALA A 283 -9.81 3.84 -3.60
CA ALA A 283 -11.04 3.03 -3.66
C ALA A 283 -12.32 3.90 -3.72
N ASP A 284 -12.35 4.86 -4.65
CA ASP A 284 -13.43 5.83 -4.83
C ASP A 284 -13.80 6.62 -3.55
N GLY A 285 -12.78 7.07 -2.82
CA GLY A 285 -12.98 7.90 -1.62
C GLY A 285 -13.25 7.12 -0.33
N LYS A 286 -13.35 5.80 -0.39
CA LYS A 286 -13.57 4.93 0.79
C LYS A 286 -12.32 4.77 1.65
N LEU A 287 -11.15 4.90 1.04
CA LEU A 287 -9.85 4.82 1.71
C LEU A 287 -9.14 6.18 1.62
N VAL A 288 -8.38 6.51 2.65
CA VAL A 288 -7.55 7.71 2.70
C VAL A 288 -6.18 7.40 3.29
N ALA A 289 -5.14 8.08 2.82
CA ALA A 289 -3.81 7.99 3.41
C ALA A 289 -3.08 9.35 3.37
N LEU A 290 -2.19 9.55 4.34
CA LEU A 290 -1.17 10.58 4.32
C LEU A 290 0.06 10.04 3.57
N MET A 291 0.22 10.47 2.33
CA MET A 291 1.31 10.07 1.44
C MET A 291 2.49 11.02 1.58
N LEU A 292 3.72 10.53 1.54
CA LEU A 292 4.91 11.39 1.55
C LEU A 292 4.88 12.36 0.35
N ASP A 293 4.99 13.65 0.63
CA ASP A 293 5.07 14.70 -0.38
C ASP A 293 6.54 14.98 -0.71
N THR A 294 7.10 14.11 -1.54
CA THR A 294 8.51 14.16 -1.93
C THR A 294 8.71 13.83 -3.40
N LYS A 295 9.83 14.34 -3.95
CA LYS A 295 10.35 13.98 -5.27
C LYS A 295 11.50 12.97 -5.20
N ASP A 296 11.89 12.54 -4.00
CA ASP A 296 12.88 11.48 -3.83
C ASP A 296 12.28 10.13 -4.24
N ASN A 297 12.78 9.55 -5.32
CA ASN A 297 12.29 8.28 -5.88
C ASN A 297 12.39 7.10 -4.91
N ARG A 298 13.24 7.19 -3.87
CA ARG A 298 13.36 6.17 -2.81
C ARG A 298 12.16 6.18 -1.85
N PHE A 299 11.46 7.31 -1.75
CA PHE A 299 10.38 7.53 -0.78
C PHE A 299 9.02 7.78 -1.42
N ARG A 300 9.00 8.36 -2.62
CA ARG A 300 7.78 8.75 -3.31
C ARG A 300 6.80 7.58 -3.48
N GLY A 301 5.51 7.91 -3.40
CA GLY A 301 4.43 6.93 -3.50
C GLY A 301 4.34 5.98 -2.30
N ASN A 302 4.98 6.28 -1.16
CA ASN A 302 4.76 5.60 0.11
C ASN A 302 4.00 6.51 1.08
N THR A 303 3.35 5.88 2.07
CA THR A 303 2.72 6.61 3.17
C THR A 303 3.75 7.24 4.11
N ALA A 304 3.33 8.25 4.87
CA ALA A 304 4.14 8.88 5.91
C ALA A 304 4.38 7.99 7.14
N LEU A 305 3.79 6.79 7.21
CA LEU A 305 4.09 5.78 8.22
C LEU A 305 5.26 4.91 7.75
N TRP A 306 6.46 5.20 8.26
CA TRP A 306 7.67 4.45 7.95
C TRP A 306 8.70 4.49 9.07
N ALA A 307 9.63 3.54 9.03
CA ALA A 307 10.77 3.44 9.94
C ALA A 307 12.07 3.30 9.16
N LYS A 308 13.19 3.64 9.81
CA LYS A 308 14.50 3.16 9.39
C LYS A 308 14.76 1.82 10.07
N VAL A 309 15.28 0.87 9.31
CA VAL A 309 15.65 -0.45 9.80
C VAL A 309 16.99 -0.81 9.17
N ASP A 310 17.95 -1.26 9.97
CA ASP A 310 19.16 -1.89 9.47
C ASP A 310 18.85 -3.35 9.15
N TYR A 311 18.94 -3.69 7.88
CA TYR A 311 18.97 -5.06 7.38
C TYR A 311 20.42 -5.37 7.06
N GLU A 312 20.94 -6.56 7.38
CA GLU A 312 22.35 -6.95 7.19
C GLU A 312 22.91 -6.59 5.79
N GLY A 313 23.39 -5.35 5.62
CA GLY A 313 23.48 -4.68 4.30
C GLY A 313 23.19 -3.16 4.32
N GLY A 314 22.78 -2.62 5.47
CA GLY A 314 22.67 -1.20 5.79
C GLY A 314 21.24 -0.73 6.01
N ILE A 315 21.13 0.50 6.51
CA ILE A 315 19.86 1.15 6.83
C ILE A 315 19.00 1.30 5.56
N ARG A 316 17.76 0.84 5.61
CA ARG A 316 16.73 0.99 4.57
C ARG A 316 15.40 1.46 5.19
N PRO A 317 14.55 2.12 4.40
CA PRO A 317 13.20 2.45 4.87
C PRO A 317 12.29 1.21 4.87
N LEU A 318 11.62 0.98 5.99
CA LEU A 318 10.44 0.12 6.10
C LEU A 318 9.20 1.00 5.94
N PHE A 319 8.47 0.85 4.84
CA PHE A 319 7.20 1.55 4.61
C PHE A 319 6.03 0.66 5.03
N LEU A 320 5.18 1.16 5.93
CA LEU A 320 4.05 0.40 6.46
C LEU A 320 2.81 0.48 5.55
N ASN A 321 2.76 1.50 4.69
CA ASN A 321 1.78 1.68 3.62
C ASN A 321 0.31 1.43 4.01
N LYS A 322 -0.10 1.97 5.18
CA LYS A 322 -1.46 1.84 5.72
C LYS A 322 -2.44 2.84 5.14
N TYR A 323 -3.64 2.35 4.86
CA TYR A 323 -4.80 3.12 4.44
C TYR A 323 -5.85 3.13 5.56
N PHE A 324 -6.70 4.14 5.56
CA PHE A 324 -7.66 4.39 6.64
C PHE A 324 -9.05 4.55 6.06
N TYR A 325 -10.04 3.99 6.74
CA TYR A 325 -11.44 4.09 6.35
C TYR A 325 -12.33 4.28 7.57
N ILE A 326 -13.55 4.78 7.35
CA ILE A 326 -14.59 4.83 8.37
C ILE A 326 -15.75 3.98 7.84
N PRO A 327 -16.12 2.86 8.52
CA PRO A 327 -17.29 2.07 8.15
C PRO A 327 -18.57 2.91 8.07
N GLN A 328 -19.53 2.52 7.22
CA GLN A 328 -20.83 3.20 7.16
C GLN A 328 -21.49 3.21 8.55
N GLY A 329 -21.92 4.39 9.00
CA GLY A 329 -22.61 4.57 10.28
C GLY A 329 -21.71 4.64 11.51
N GLU A 330 -20.40 4.39 11.37
CA GLU A 330 -19.42 4.58 12.43
C GLU A 330 -18.80 5.99 12.37
N THR A 331 -18.11 6.39 13.45
CA THR A 331 -17.37 7.64 13.49
C THR A 331 -15.86 7.43 13.45
N GLU A 332 -15.35 6.30 13.92
CA GLU A 332 -13.92 6.11 14.14
C GLU A 332 -13.22 5.46 12.94
N PHE A 333 -11.97 5.86 12.74
CA PHE A 333 -11.13 5.27 11.71
C PHE A 333 -10.69 3.85 12.07
N LYS A 334 -10.77 2.97 11.09
CA LYS A 334 -10.12 1.66 11.04
C LYS A 334 -9.01 1.68 9.99
N VAL A 335 -8.13 0.67 10.04
CA VAL A 335 -6.92 0.57 9.22
C VAL A 335 -7.04 -0.60 8.27
N TYR A 336 -6.59 -0.39 7.02
CA TYR A 336 -6.41 -1.41 5.99
C TYR A 336 -4.95 -1.42 5.53
#